data_AF-A0A643BYD2-F1
#
_entry.id   AF-A0A643BYD2-F1
#
_cell.length_a   1.000
_cell.length_b   1.000
_cell.length_c   1.000
_cell.angle_alpha   90.00
_cell.angle_beta   90.00
_cell.angle_gamma   90.00
#
_symmetry.space_group_name_H-M   'P 1'
#
loop_
_entity.id
_entity.type
_entity.pdbx_description
1 polymer ?
#
loop_
_entity_poly.entity_id
_entity_poly.type
_entity_poly.pdbx_seq_one_letter_code
_entity_poly.pdbx_strand_id
1 'polypeptide(L)'
;MFNSKFGSVPKFYVRAPGRVNIIGEHIDYCGYSVLPMAVEQDMLIAVEPVKTHVLQLANTNPLYLDFSTSANNIQIDKTKPLWHNYFLCGFKGIQEHFGLSDVTGMNCLVDGNIPPSSGLSSSSALVCCAGLVTLTVLGMNLSKVRAKTNGLLAKRVTPAFTTGVELAEICAKSEHYIGTEGGGMDQSISFLAEEGTAKLIEFSPLRATDVKLPSGAVFVIANSCVEMNKAATSHFNIRVMECRLAAKSSSLCQDAGVEYPRTLLAKHKCLPWEEVLRLEEVQAKLGVSLEEMLLITEDALHSEPYSPEEICRCLGISLQELKTQILSPDTQDGHPCVLTISFRETVHASGKEERDIYSPNNSNPIDSDSVVADGGILVVFGYTTAMATEQYPKEAVGIAALCSYGTWLVIVTGWSLLIGVVVIMEITRDPLHQLSHCSARLKMNVLSFKLYQRAKHVYSEAARVLQFKKICEEAPDNTVQLLGELMNQSHVSCRDMYECSCPELDQLVDICRFKAFMLETLVVTLSRKFGAQGSRLTGAGWGGCTVSIVPADKLPSFLANVHEAYYQRSNRSLVPEKQSLFATKPGGLIFAYV
;
A
#
# COMPACT_ATOMS: atom_id res chain seq x y z
N MET A 1 28.00 14.54 4.48
CA MET A 1 27.96 13.17 3.94
C MET A 1 28.21 13.14 2.43
N PHE A 2 27.45 13.90 1.62
CA PHE A 2 27.63 13.96 0.14
C PHE A 2 29.09 14.14 -0.29
N ASN A 3 29.78 15.18 0.23
CA ASN A 3 31.19 15.44 -0.09
C ASN A 3 32.14 14.29 0.27
N SER A 4 31.86 13.56 1.35
CA SER A 4 32.65 12.38 1.71
C SER A 4 32.39 11.19 0.79
N LYS A 5 31.21 11.12 0.16
CA LYS A 5 30.79 10.00 -0.69
C LYS A 5 31.26 10.16 -2.14
N PHE A 6 31.12 11.37 -2.68
CA PHE A 6 31.38 11.66 -4.10
C PHE A 6 32.62 12.54 -4.35
N GLY A 7 33.26 13.06 -3.30
CA GLY A 7 34.45 13.92 -3.43
C GLY A 7 34.17 15.34 -3.93
N SER A 8 32.90 15.72 -4.02
CA SER A 8 32.39 17.00 -4.51
C SER A 8 31.26 17.51 -3.60
N VAL A 9 30.98 18.81 -3.60
CA VAL A 9 29.78 19.34 -2.93
C VAL A 9 28.56 19.24 -3.86
N PRO A 10 27.35 19.00 -3.32
CA PRO A 10 26.16 18.97 -4.17
C PRO A 10 25.92 20.35 -4.79
N LYS A 11 25.43 20.35 -6.02
CA LYS A 11 25.11 21.56 -6.77
C LYS A 11 23.75 22.15 -6.37
N PHE A 12 22.80 21.30 -6.02
CA PHE A 12 21.48 21.70 -5.53
C PHE A 12 20.86 20.58 -4.68
N TYR A 13 19.75 20.87 -4.03
CA TYR A 13 18.94 19.92 -3.29
C TYR A 13 17.49 19.97 -3.77
N VAL A 14 16.77 18.86 -3.64
CA VAL A 14 15.32 18.81 -3.85
C VAL A 14 14.69 18.16 -2.63
N ARG A 15 13.58 18.72 -2.14
CA ARG A 15 12.76 18.10 -1.09
C ARG A 15 11.37 17.80 -1.62
N ALA A 16 10.79 16.66 -1.24
CA ALA A 16 9.38 16.33 -1.46
C ALA A 16 8.72 15.80 -0.17
N PRO A 17 7.62 16.40 0.30
CA PRO A 17 6.98 15.97 1.54
C PRO A 17 6.23 14.65 1.37
N GLY A 18 6.12 13.92 2.47
CA GLY A 18 5.09 12.89 2.65
C GLY A 18 3.73 13.52 2.90
N ARG A 19 2.74 12.70 3.24
CA ARG A 19 1.37 13.19 3.43
C ARG A 19 0.55 12.36 4.41
N VAL A 20 -0.47 12.99 4.97
CA VAL A 20 -1.57 12.32 5.66
C VAL A 20 -2.85 12.50 4.84
N ASN A 21 -3.62 11.44 4.70
CA ASN A 21 -4.97 11.52 4.13
C ASN A 21 -5.98 11.71 5.27
N ILE A 22 -6.62 12.87 5.34
CA ILE A 22 -7.54 13.18 6.44
C ILE A 22 -8.81 12.32 6.32
N ILE A 23 -9.33 12.19 5.10
CA ILE A 23 -10.48 11.35 4.75
C ILE A 23 -10.53 11.13 3.23
N GLY A 24 -11.10 10.01 2.77
CA GLY A 24 -11.09 9.64 1.35
C GLY A 24 -10.12 8.52 1.03
N GLU A 25 -10.13 7.42 1.79
CA GLU A 25 -9.20 6.30 1.52
C GLU A 25 -9.68 5.40 0.39
N HIS A 26 -8.75 4.89 -0.43
CA HIS A 26 -9.06 3.89 -1.46
C HIS A 26 -10.12 4.30 -2.50
N ILE A 27 -10.26 5.60 -2.75
CA ILE A 27 -11.20 6.15 -3.74
C ILE A 27 -10.52 6.94 -4.86
N ASP A 28 -9.24 7.27 -4.72
CA ASP A 28 -8.48 8.07 -5.69
C ASP A 28 -8.28 7.34 -7.02
N TYR A 29 -7.90 6.06 -6.99
CA TYR A 29 -7.87 5.22 -8.21
C TYR A 29 -9.27 4.91 -8.76
N CYS A 30 -10.32 5.11 -7.97
CA CYS A 30 -11.71 5.05 -8.43
C CYS A 30 -12.21 6.37 -9.04
N GLY A 31 -11.37 7.42 -9.10
CA GLY A 31 -11.67 8.70 -9.74
C GLY A 31 -12.28 9.75 -8.81
N TYR A 32 -12.54 9.41 -7.54
CA TYR A 32 -13.15 10.33 -6.59
C TYR A 32 -12.14 11.24 -5.91
N SER A 33 -12.63 12.40 -5.49
CA SER A 33 -11.83 13.39 -4.78
C SER A 33 -11.46 12.94 -3.37
N VAL A 34 -10.30 13.37 -2.90
CA VAL A 34 -9.73 13.02 -1.59
C VAL A 34 -9.29 14.27 -0.84
N LEU A 35 -9.12 14.18 0.48
CA LEU A 35 -8.78 15.34 1.32
C LEU A 35 -7.49 15.12 2.12
N PRO A 36 -6.31 15.14 1.48
CA PRO A 36 -5.03 15.05 2.15
C PRO A 36 -4.44 16.42 2.54
N MET A 37 -3.36 16.37 3.32
CA MET A 37 -2.40 17.46 3.47
C MET A 37 -0.97 16.90 3.51
N ALA A 38 0.01 17.69 3.06
CA ALA A 38 1.41 17.35 3.24
C ALA A 38 1.77 17.42 4.74
N VAL A 39 2.65 16.50 5.17
CA VAL A 39 3.28 16.57 6.50
C VAL A 39 4.65 17.25 6.39
N GLU A 40 5.25 17.61 7.52
CA GLU A 40 6.59 18.22 7.53
C GLU A 40 7.70 17.22 7.15
N GLN A 41 7.49 15.92 7.44
CA GLN A 41 8.43 14.88 7.05
C GLN A 41 8.51 14.75 5.52
N ASP A 42 9.72 14.59 5.02
CA ASP A 42 10.06 14.66 3.60
C ASP A 42 11.15 13.66 3.18
N MET A 43 11.33 13.59 1.85
CA MET A 43 12.51 13.06 1.18
C MET A 43 13.34 14.24 0.70
N LEU A 44 14.63 14.27 1.04
CA LEU A 44 15.60 15.26 0.64
C LEU A 44 16.71 14.59 -0.19
N ILE A 45 16.98 15.11 -1.38
CA ILE A 45 18.02 14.58 -2.27
C ILE A 45 19.03 15.68 -2.56
N ALA A 46 20.29 15.44 -2.20
CA ALA A 46 21.42 16.26 -2.60
C ALA A 46 21.97 15.76 -3.94
N VAL A 47 22.20 16.68 -4.89
CA VAL A 47 22.45 16.31 -6.30
C VAL A 47 23.67 17.02 -6.88
N GLU A 48 24.48 16.28 -7.63
CA GLU A 48 25.50 16.82 -8.54
C GLU A 48 25.27 16.24 -9.96
N PRO A 49 24.95 17.07 -10.97
CA PRO A 49 24.98 16.66 -12.37
C PRO A 49 26.39 16.28 -12.82
N VAL A 50 26.55 15.16 -13.53
CA VAL A 50 27.84 14.73 -14.08
C VAL A 50 27.78 14.61 -15.60
N LYS A 51 28.92 14.77 -16.28
CA LYS A 51 29.02 14.66 -17.75
C LYS A 51 28.96 13.23 -18.26
N THR A 52 29.19 12.25 -17.40
CA THR A 52 29.11 10.81 -17.73
C THR A 52 27.66 10.34 -17.76
N HIS A 53 27.31 9.35 -18.58
CA HIS A 53 25.98 8.72 -18.58
C HIS A 53 25.81 7.69 -17.44
N VAL A 54 26.17 8.09 -16.22
CA VAL A 54 26.12 7.23 -15.03
C VAL A 54 25.25 7.89 -13.97
N LEU A 55 24.23 7.18 -13.52
CA LEU A 55 23.42 7.53 -12.37
C LEU A 55 23.99 6.80 -11.14
N GLN A 56 24.43 7.56 -10.13
CA GLN A 56 24.90 7.03 -8.85
C GLN A 56 23.95 7.46 -7.73
N LEU A 57 23.41 6.49 -7.00
CA LEU A 57 22.49 6.69 -5.89
C LEU A 57 23.13 6.16 -4.61
N ALA A 58 23.17 7.00 -3.59
CA ALA A 58 23.53 6.65 -2.23
C ALA A 58 22.40 7.04 -1.27
N ASN A 59 22.39 6.46 -0.08
CA ASN A 59 21.45 6.82 0.98
C ASN A 59 22.20 7.15 2.28
N THR A 60 21.66 8.07 3.08
CA THR A 60 22.21 8.38 4.41
C THR A 60 21.95 7.26 5.41
N ASN A 61 20.87 6.50 5.23
CA ASN A 61 20.53 5.35 6.05
C ASN A 61 21.21 4.08 5.47
N PRO A 62 22.09 3.40 6.24
CA PRO A 62 22.85 2.25 5.76
C PRO A 62 21.99 1.02 5.41
N LEU A 63 20.71 0.98 5.81
CA LEU A 63 19.77 -0.06 5.38
C LEU A 63 19.50 -0.04 3.87
N TYR A 64 19.71 1.11 3.22
CA TYR A 64 19.48 1.30 1.80
C TYR A 64 20.82 1.35 1.05
N LEU A 65 21.23 0.20 0.51
CA LEU A 65 22.51 0.03 -0.19
C LEU A 65 22.61 0.93 -1.42
N ASP A 66 23.82 1.39 -1.71
CA ASP A 66 24.11 2.17 -2.91
C ASP A 66 23.71 1.43 -4.19
N PHE A 67 23.41 2.20 -5.24
CA PHE A 67 23.07 1.70 -6.56
C PHE A 67 23.72 2.56 -7.64
N SER A 68 24.17 1.94 -8.74
CA SER A 68 24.70 2.65 -9.89
C SER A 68 24.27 1.99 -11.19
N THR A 69 23.94 2.78 -12.21
CA THR A 69 23.62 2.27 -13.55
C THR A 69 24.03 3.26 -14.64
N SER A 70 24.35 2.72 -15.82
CA SER A 70 24.60 3.46 -17.05
C SER A 70 23.70 2.99 -18.20
N ALA A 71 22.62 2.26 -17.87
CA ALA A 71 21.75 1.64 -18.87
C ALA A 71 20.69 2.63 -19.39
N ASN A 72 20.72 2.91 -20.69
CA ASN A 72 19.78 3.79 -21.39
C ASN A 72 18.31 3.37 -21.25
N ASN A 73 18.02 2.06 -21.34
CA ASN A 73 16.67 1.55 -21.15
C ASN A 73 16.49 0.96 -19.74
N ILE A 74 16.18 1.82 -18.78
CA ILE A 74 16.01 1.39 -17.39
C ILE A 74 14.82 0.43 -17.27
N GLN A 75 15.15 -0.80 -16.85
CA GLN A 75 14.20 -1.83 -16.47
C GLN A 75 14.00 -1.80 -14.97
N ILE A 76 12.75 -1.68 -14.54
CA ILE A 76 12.38 -1.66 -13.13
C ILE A 76 11.88 -3.06 -12.78
N ASP A 77 12.64 -3.76 -11.92
CA ASP A 77 12.28 -5.09 -11.47
C ASP A 77 11.14 -5.02 -10.43
N LYS A 78 9.94 -5.41 -10.86
CA LYS A 78 8.73 -5.49 -10.04
C LYS A 78 8.74 -6.70 -9.07
N THR A 79 9.65 -7.66 -9.26
CA THR A 79 9.69 -8.88 -8.43
C THR A 79 10.36 -8.63 -7.08
N LYS A 80 11.29 -7.67 -7.02
CA LYS A 80 11.99 -7.23 -5.81
C LYS A 80 12.01 -5.70 -5.77
N PRO A 81 11.02 -5.05 -5.11
CA PRO A 81 10.94 -3.59 -5.06
C PRO A 81 12.03 -3.02 -4.13
N LEU A 82 13.25 -2.91 -4.66
CA LEU A 82 14.38 -2.26 -3.98
C LEU A 82 14.14 -0.76 -3.91
N TRP A 83 14.69 -0.09 -2.90
CA TRP A 83 14.44 1.34 -2.65
C TRP A 83 14.78 2.22 -3.87
N HIS A 84 15.86 1.92 -4.59
CA HIS A 84 16.27 2.69 -5.77
C HIS A 84 15.27 2.57 -6.92
N ASN A 85 14.46 1.51 -7.00
CA ASN A 85 13.45 1.37 -8.04
C ASN A 85 12.40 2.49 -7.97
N TYR A 86 12.10 3.02 -6.79
CA TYR A 86 11.23 4.19 -6.65
C TYR A 86 11.87 5.47 -7.20
N PHE A 87 13.17 5.68 -6.99
CA PHE A 87 13.91 6.76 -7.64
C PHE A 87 13.84 6.61 -9.17
N LEU A 88 14.08 5.38 -9.65
CA LEU A 88 14.04 5.05 -11.08
C LEU A 88 12.65 5.26 -11.70
N CYS A 89 11.56 5.07 -10.96
CA CYS A 89 10.21 5.38 -11.44
C CYS A 89 10.10 6.87 -11.81
N GLY A 90 10.42 7.78 -10.88
CA GLY A 90 10.36 9.22 -11.12
C GLY A 90 11.32 9.68 -12.22
N PHE A 91 12.55 9.14 -12.21
CA PHE A 91 13.55 9.40 -13.25
C PHE A 91 13.06 8.98 -14.66
N LYS A 92 12.62 7.72 -14.79
CA LYS A 92 12.13 7.15 -16.05
C LYS A 92 10.91 7.90 -16.57
N GLY A 93 9.97 8.26 -15.70
CA GLY A 93 8.77 9.00 -16.08
C GLY A 93 9.07 10.35 -16.73
N ILE A 94 10.08 11.08 -16.23
CA ILE A 94 10.51 12.35 -16.83
C ILE A 94 11.24 12.14 -18.14
N GLN A 95 12.14 11.15 -18.22
CA GLN A 95 12.83 10.84 -19.47
C GLN A 95 11.86 10.47 -20.59
N GLU A 96 10.89 9.59 -20.30
CA GLU A 96 9.87 9.17 -21.27
C GLU A 96 8.97 10.33 -21.69
N HIS A 97 8.62 11.23 -20.77
CA HIS A 97 7.84 12.42 -21.10
C HIS A 97 8.52 13.31 -22.16
N PHE A 98 9.85 13.43 -22.11
CA PHE A 98 10.63 14.20 -23.08
C PHE A 98 11.19 13.35 -24.23
N GLY A 99 10.88 12.05 -24.30
CA GLY A 99 11.38 11.13 -25.33
C GLY A 99 12.89 10.94 -25.30
N LEU A 100 13.50 10.99 -24.11
CA LEU A 100 14.95 10.85 -23.91
C LEU A 100 15.32 9.39 -23.70
N SER A 101 16.32 8.93 -24.45
CA SER A 101 16.82 7.54 -24.37
C SER A 101 18.10 7.41 -23.55
N ASP A 102 18.90 8.46 -23.46
CA ASP A 102 20.20 8.42 -22.78
C ASP A 102 20.06 8.69 -21.29
N VAL A 103 20.78 7.93 -20.46
CA VAL A 103 20.80 8.17 -19.01
C VAL A 103 21.30 9.57 -18.71
N THR A 104 20.52 10.33 -17.95
CA THR A 104 20.94 11.61 -17.39
C THR A 104 21.89 11.37 -16.21
N GLY A 105 23.16 11.70 -16.41
CA GLY A 105 24.21 11.49 -15.42
C GLY A 105 24.08 12.37 -14.18
N MET A 106 24.06 11.76 -13.00
CA MET A 106 24.09 12.49 -11.73
C MET A 106 24.53 11.62 -10.55
N ASN A 107 25.12 12.27 -9.55
CA ASN A 107 25.35 11.72 -8.23
C ASN A 107 24.24 12.22 -7.29
N CYS A 108 23.57 11.31 -6.60
CA CYS A 108 22.49 11.63 -5.66
C CYS A 108 22.74 10.99 -4.30
N LEU A 109 22.60 11.77 -3.23
CA LEU A 109 22.49 11.26 -1.86
C LEU A 109 21.08 11.52 -1.35
N VAL A 110 20.35 10.45 -1.06
CA VAL A 110 18.98 10.48 -0.54
C VAL A 110 18.99 10.43 0.98
N ASP A 111 18.23 11.32 1.60
CA ASP A 111 17.89 11.34 3.02
C ASP A 111 16.37 11.41 3.16
N GLY A 112 15.78 10.66 4.09
CA GLY A 112 14.33 10.63 4.27
C GLY A 112 13.97 10.40 5.72
N ASN A 113 13.07 11.23 6.24
CA ASN A 113 12.62 11.18 7.64
C ASN A 113 11.13 10.76 7.78
N ILE A 114 10.45 10.50 6.66
CA ILE A 114 9.12 9.91 6.64
C ILE A 114 9.24 8.44 7.10
N PRO A 115 8.46 8.00 8.12
CA PRO A 115 8.47 6.60 8.53
C PRO A 115 8.15 5.69 7.32
N PRO A 116 9.05 4.78 6.93
CA PRO A 116 8.86 3.95 5.74
C PRO A 116 7.69 2.99 5.94
N SER A 117 7.02 2.62 4.84
CA SER A 117 5.95 1.59 4.84
C SER A 117 4.82 1.83 5.86
N SER A 118 4.59 3.09 6.23
CA SER A 118 3.71 3.48 7.34
C SER A 118 2.43 4.18 6.92
N GLY A 119 2.10 4.18 5.63
CA GLY A 119 0.91 4.89 5.13
C GLY A 119 1.07 6.42 5.03
N LEU A 120 2.27 6.98 5.21
CA LEU A 120 2.58 8.42 5.04
C LEU A 120 3.23 8.79 3.70
N SER A 121 3.19 7.88 2.72
CA SER A 121 3.66 8.09 1.33
C SER A 121 5.16 8.37 1.16
N SER A 122 6.01 7.67 1.92
CA SER A 122 7.45 7.71 1.70
C SER A 122 7.87 7.29 0.28
N SER A 123 7.16 6.33 -0.35
CA SER A 123 7.42 5.88 -1.72
C SER A 123 7.17 6.99 -2.73
N SER A 124 5.98 7.58 -2.70
CA SER A 124 5.58 8.65 -3.62
C SER A 124 6.41 9.90 -3.42
N ALA A 125 6.79 10.24 -2.17
CA ALA A 125 7.72 11.34 -1.91
C ALA A 125 9.07 11.10 -2.61
N LEU A 126 9.62 9.88 -2.57
CA LEU A 126 10.85 9.54 -3.27
C LEU A 126 10.69 9.59 -4.80
N VAL A 127 9.57 9.09 -5.35
CA VAL A 127 9.25 9.19 -6.78
C VAL A 127 9.16 10.65 -7.23
N CYS A 128 8.41 11.48 -6.49
CA CYS A 128 8.22 12.90 -6.81
C CYS A 128 9.53 13.68 -6.71
N CYS A 129 10.32 13.42 -5.67
CA CYS A 129 11.63 14.04 -5.50
C CYS A 129 12.58 13.65 -6.65
N ALA A 130 12.63 12.38 -7.03
CA ALA A 130 13.44 11.91 -8.15
C ALA A 130 12.99 12.49 -9.50
N GLY A 131 11.68 12.63 -9.72
CA GLY A 131 11.12 13.29 -10.90
C GLY A 131 11.56 14.76 -10.99
N LEU A 132 11.40 15.53 -9.91
CA LEU A 132 11.83 16.93 -9.89
C LEU A 132 13.36 17.09 -9.99
N VAL A 133 14.14 16.20 -9.36
CA VAL A 133 15.60 16.13 -9.54
C VAL A 133 15.93 15.96 -11.03
N THR A 134 15.32 14.97 -11.68
CA THR A 134 15.59 14.66 -13.10
C THR A 134 15.23 15.85 -13.99
N LEU A 135 14.07 16.46 -13.80
CA LEU A 135 13.65 17.66 -14.53
C LEU A 135 14.66 18.82 -14.34
N THR A 136 15.12 19.02 -13.10
CA THR A 136 16.08 20.08 -12.74
C THR A 136 17.45 19.85 -13.40
N VAL A 137 17.96 18.62 -13.38
CA VAL A 137 19.24 18.26 -14.04
C VAL A 137 19.14 18.49 -15.55
N LEU A 138 18.02 18.13 -16.18
CA LEU A 138 17.79 18.33 -17.61
C LEU A 138 17.67 19.81 -17.99
N GLY A 139 17.36 20.70 -17.05
CA GLY A 139 17.11 22.12 -17.33
C GLY A 139 15.90 22.36 -18.24
N MET A 140 15.00 21.39 -18.33
CA MET A 140 13.79 21.45 -19.15
C MET A 140 12.62 22.05 -18.37
N ASN A 141 11.60 22.53 -19.08
CA ASN A 141 10.41 23.12 -18.49
C ASN A 141 9.15 22.46 -19.04
N LEU A 142 8.19 22.18 -18.18
CA LEU A 142 6.98 21.41 -18.55
C LEU A 142 5.90 22.24 -19.26
N SER A 143 6.05 23.56 -19.37
CA SER A 143 5.03 24.51 -19.83
C SER A 143 4.53 24.44 -21.30
N LYS A 144 4.68 23.33 -22.04
CA LYS A 144 4.37 23.29 -23.49
C LYS A 144 3.35 22.25 -23.97
N VAL A 145 2.83 21.36 -23.12
CA VAL A 145 2.05 20.22 -23.64
C VAL A 145 0.52 20.45 -23.65
N ARG A 146 -0.04 21.26 -22.74
CA ARG A 146 -1.52 21.42 -22.63
C ARG A 146 -2.17 22.46 -23.57
N ALA A 147 -1.40 23.23 -24.34
CA ALA A 147 -1.94 24.28 -25.22
C ALA A 147 -2.73 23.75 -26.45
N LYS A 148 -2.77 22.42 -26.68
CA LYS A 148 -3.45 21.84 -27.86
C LYS A 148 -4.84 21.26 -27.60
N THR A 149 -5.28 21.05 -26.35
CA THR A 149 -6.45 20.19 -26.12
C THR A 149 -7.73 20.86 -25.64
N ASN A 150 -7.74 22.06 -25.05
CA ASN A 150 -9.00 22.70 -24.67
C ASN A 150 -8.89 24.23 -24.68
N GLY A 151 -9.50 24.87 -25.69
CA GLY A 151 -9.54 26.32 -25.90
C GLY A 151 -10.41 27.11 -24.91
N LEU A 152 -10.41 26.76 -23.63
CA LEU A 152 -11.15 27.50 -22.59
C LEU A 152 -10.27 27.86 -21.39
N LEU A 153 -10.02 29.17 -21.31
CA LEU A 153 -9.86 29.97 -20.09
C LEU A 153 -8.65 29.69 -19.17
N ALA A 154 -7.44 29.99 -19.65
CA ALA A 154 -6.30 30.27 -18.79
C ALA A 154 -6.45 31.65 -18.11
N LYS A 155 -7.27 31.75 -17.05
CA LYS A 155 -7.27 32.91 -16.14
C LYS A 155 -6.42 32.57 -14.91
N ARG A 156 -5.30 33.30 -14.74
CA ARG A 156 -4.45 33.40 -13.52
C ARG A 156 -4.01 32.06 -12.89
N VAL A 157 -3.38 31.18 -13.66
CA VAL A 157 -2.61 30.05 -13.11
C VAL A 157 -1.12 30.41 -13.15
N THR A 158 -0.41 30.26 -12.03
CA THR A 158 1.03 30.51 -11.98
C THR A 158 1.78 29.39 -12.71
N PRO A 159 2.92 29.67 -13.38
CA PRO A 159 3.72 28.64 -14.04
C PRO A 159 4.12 27.48 -13.11
N ALA A 160 4.40 27.79 -11.84
CA ALA A 160 4.75 26.80 -10.81
C ALA A 160 3.61 25.80 -10.55
N PHE A 161 2.36 26.26 -10.48
CA PHE A 161 1.20 25.38 -10.29
C PHE A 161 1.00 24.45 -11.50
N THR A 162 1.08 24.98 -12.73
CA THR A 162 0.95 24.17 -13.95
C THR A 162 2.03 23.08 -14.02
N THR A 163 3.28 23.43 -13.70
CA THR A 163 4.39 22.46 -13.62
C THR A 163 4.15 21.41 -12.54
N GLY A 164 3.62 21.79 -11.38
CA GLY A 164 3.28 20.86 -10.30
C GLY A 164 2.20 19.85 -10.70
N VAL A 165 1.17 20.28 -11.43
CA VAL A 165 0.10 19.39 -11.95
C VAL A 165 0.68 18.36 -12.93
N GLU A 166 1.50 18.80 -13.89
CA GLU A 166 2.11 17.89 -14.86
C GLU A 166 3.08 16.90 -14.19
N LEU A 167 3.88 17.36 -13.22
CA LEU A 167 4.74 16.49 -12.43
C LEU A 167 3.96 15.47 -11.62
N ALA A 168 2.86 15.88 -10.97
CA ALA A 168 1.99 14.96 -10.24
C ALA A 168 1.39 13.89 -11.16
N GLU A 169 0.87 14.28 -12.33
CA GLU A 169 0.31 13.35 -13.32
C GLU A 169 1.37 12.36 -13.87
N ILE A 170 2.59 12.84 -14.15
CA ILE A 170 3.71 12.00 -14.61
C ILE A 170 4.14 11.04 -13.50
N CYS A 171 4.37 11.54 -12.29
CA CYS A 171 4.86 10.75 -11.17
C CYS A 171 3.84 9.69 -10.76
N ALA A 172 2.54 10.01 -10.73
CA ALA A 172 1.48 9.06 -10.43
C ALA A 172 1.47 7.86 -11.39
N LYS A 173 1.61 8.12 -12.70
CA LYS A 173 1.71 7.06 -13.71
C LYS A 173 3.02 6.28 -13.58
N SER A 174 4.14 6.99 -13.36
CA SER A 174 5.45 6.35 -13.30
C SER A 174 5.63 5.44 -12.07
N GLU A 175 4.96 5.73 -10.96
CA GLU A 175 5.01 4.87 -9.76
C GLU A 175 4.42 3.49 -10.04
N HIS A 176 3.53 3.34 -11.04
CA HIS A 176 3.03 2.02 -11.48
C HIS A 176 4.14 1.11 -12.01
N TYR A 177 5.30 1.66 -12.39
CA TYR A 177 6.46 0.84 -12.76
C TYR A 177 6.97 -0.01 -11.59
N ILE A 178 6.70 0.33 -10.34
CA ILE A 178 7.02 -0.53 -9.19
C ILE A 178 6.07 -1.73 -9.06
N GLY A 179 4.94 -1.70 -9.77
CA GLY A 179 3.92 -2.75 -9.77
C GLY A 179 2.65 -2.45 -8.99
N THR A 180 2.53 -1.29 -8.34
CA THR A 180 1.30 -0.87 -7.65
C THR A 180 0.36 -0.12 -8.58
N GLU A 181 -0.92 -0.45 -8.59
CA GLU A 181 -1.97 0.16 -9.43
C GLU A 181 -2.68 1.33 -8.72
N GLY A 182 -1.91 2.16 -7.99
CA GLY A 182 -2.45 3.24 -7.16
C GLY A 182 -3.07 4.40 -7.93
N GLY A 183 -3.74 5.30 -7.21
CA GLY A 183 -4.26 6.55 -7.77
C GLY A 183 -3.20 7.65 -7.78
N GLY A 184 -3.67 8.91 -7.83
CA GLY A 184 -2.80 10.09 -7.94
C GLY A 184 -2.74 10.94 -6.67
N MET A 185 -3.34 10.52 -5.55
CA MET A 185 -3.46 11.35 -4.34
C MET A 185 -2.09 11.80 -3.83
N ASP A 186 -1.18 10.85 -3.64
CA ASP A 186 0.07 11.03 -2.91
C ASP A 186 1.02 11.98 -3.65
N GLN A 187 1.13 11.79 -4.97
CA GLN A 187 1.97 12.61 -5.83
C GLN A 187 1.36 14.00 -5.98
N SER A 188 0.03 14.09 -6.17
CA SER A 188 -0.67 15.36 -6.27
C SER A 188 -0.47 16.22 -5.03
N ILE A 189 -0.66 15.68 -3.83
CA ILE A 189 -0.48 16.47 -2.62
C ILE A 189 0.98 16.82 -2.36
N SER A 190 1.93 15.96 -2.75
CA SER A 190 3.37 16.28 -2.63
C SER A 190 3.77 17.50 -3.50
N PHE A 191 3.18 17.61 -4.70
CA PHE A 191 3.43 18.72 -5.63
C PHE A 191 2.53 19.96 -5.41
N LEU A 192 1.35 19.81 -4.80
CA LEU A 192 0.30 20.86 -4.78
C LEU A 192 -0.11 21.32 -3.36
N ALA A 193 0.48 20.77 -2.29
CA ALA A 193 0.20 21.19 -0.91
C ALA A 193 0.71 22.60 -0.60
N GLU A 194 -0.07 23.43 0.08
CA GLU A 194 0.38 24.75 0.52
C GLU A 194 0.35 24.84 2.04
N GLU A 195 1.37 25.50 2.61
CA GLU A 195 1.49 25.59 4.07
C GLU A 195 0.25 26.27 4.67
N GLY A 196 -0.29 25.66 5.72
CA GLY A 196 -1.46 26.18 6.44
C GLY A 196 -2.83 25.76 5.89
N THR A 197 -2.91 25.06 4.75
CA THR A 197 -4.18 24.53 4.22
C THR A 197 -4.09 23.05 3.82
N ALA A 198 -5.14 22.29 4.11
CA ALA A 198 -5.35 21.01 3.43
C ALA A 198 -5.85 21.25 2.00
N LYS A 199 -5.91 20.21 1.17
CA LYS A 199 -6.42 20.31 -0.20
C LYS A 199 -7.49 19.25 -0.44
N LEU A 200 -8.60 19.64 -1.06
CA LEU A 200 -9.43 18.72 -1.81
C LEU A 200 -8.73 18.48 -3.15
N ILE A 201 -8.22 17.27 -3.36
CA ILE A 201 -7.63 16.85 -4.62
C ILE A 201 -8.70 16.16 -5.45
N GLU A 202 -8.98 16.70 -6.63
CA GLU A 202 -9.94 16.17 -7.60
C GLU A 202 -9.17 15.60 -8.80
N PHE A 203 -9.70 14.57 -9.45
CA PHE A 203 -9.05 13.91 -10.58
C PHE A 203 -9.84 14.12 -11.88
N SER A 204 -9.15 14.08 -13.02
CA SER A 204 -9.75 14.14 -14.37
C SER A 204 -10.70 15.34 -14.63
N PRO A 205 -10.22 16.61 -14.60
CA PRO A 205 -8.82 17.01 -14.54
C PRO A 205 -8.29 17.13 -13.10
N LEU A 206 -6.97 16.98 -12.94
CA LEU A 206 -6.30 17.19 -11.66
C LEU A 206 -6.48 18.63 -11.18
N ARG A 207 -7.10 18.80 -10.01
CA ARG A 207 -7.30 20.09 -9.34
C ARG A 207 -7.00 19.95 -7.84
N ALA A 208 -6.55 21.04 -7.23
CA ALA A 208 -6.32 21.13 -5.80
C ALA A 208 -7.02 22.39 -5.27
N THR A 209 -7.97 22.21 -4.36
CA THR A 209 -8.76 23.31 -3.78
C THR A 209 -8.51 23.39 -2.28
N ASP A 210 -8.26 24.58 -1.75
CA ASP A 210 -8.00 24.81 -0.34
C ASP A 210 -9.14 24.33 0.55
N VAL A 211 -8.81 23.63 1.63
CA VAL A 211 -9.71 23.31 2.71
C VAL A 211 -9.09 23.78 4.02
N LYS A 212 -9.70 24.82 4.60
CA LYS A 212 -9.28 25.37 5.89
C LYS A 212 -9.74 24.43 7.01
N LEU A 213 -8.76 23.87 7.72
CA LEU A 213 -9.02 23.00 8.87
C LEU A 213 -9.46 23.81 10.10
N PRO A 214 -10.22 23.23 11.04
CA PRO A 214 -10.69 23.94 12.23
C PRO A 214 -9.53 24.37 13.14
N SER A 215 -9.49 25.65 13.52
CA SER A 215 -8.41 26.21 14.37
C SER A 215 -8.39 25.67 15.81
N GLY A 216 -9.51 25.14 16.29
CA GLY A 216 -9.64 24.57 17.63
C GLY A 216 -9.13 23.13 17.77
N ALA A 217 -8.63 22.51 16.70
CA ALA A 217 -8.16 21.14 16.71
C ALA A 217 -6.80 20.98 16.02
N VAL A 218 -6.11 19.93 16.42
CA VAL A 218 -4.79 19.52 15.92
C VAL A 218 -4.92 18.09 15.39
N PHE A 219 -4.31 17.83 14.25
CA PHE A 219 -4.19 16.48 13.73
C PHE A 219 -2.95 15.81 14.32
N VAL A 220 -3.09 14.60 14.82
CA VAL A 220 -2.01 13.81 15.40
C VAL A 220 -1.85 12.52 14.62
N ILE A 221 -0.63 12.21 14.23
CA ILE A 221 -0.24 10.97 13.58
C ILE A 221 0.28 10.01 14.63
N ALA A 222 -0.23 8.78 14.64
CA ALA A 222 0.26 7.70 15.49
C ALA A 222 0.51 6.44 14.63
N ASN A 223 1.75 5.98 14.57
CA ASN A 223 2.19 4.81 13.84
C ASN A 223 1.92 3.53 14.64
N SER A 224 1.24 2.55 14.05
CA SER A 224 1.01 1.23 14.65
C SER A 224 2.31 0.41 14.83
N CYS A 225 3.39 0.84 14.16
CA CYS A 225 4.66 0.12 14.04
C CYS A 225 4.54 -1.22 13.28
N VAL A 226 3.43 -1.44 12.57
CA VAL A 226 3.29 -2.54 11.60
C VAL A 226 3.63 -2.00 10.23
N GLU A 227 4.74 -2.44 9.64
CA GLU A 227 5.11 -2.03 8.29
C GLU A 227 4.28 -2.77 7.23
N MET A 228 3.78 -2.01 6.26
CA MET A 228 3.11 -2.57 5.08
C MET A 228 3.73 -2.02 3.79
N ASN A 229 4.52 -2.87 3.13
CA ASN A 229 5.05 -2.57 1.80
C ASN A 229 4.03 -2.98 0.72
N LYS A 230 3.45 -1.98 0.06
CA LYS A 230 2.41 -2.15 -0.96
C LYS A 230 2.91 -2.81 -2.25
N ALA A 231 4.17 -2.56 -2.62
CA ALA A 231 4.74 -3.15 -3.84
C ALA A 231 5.13 -4.63 -3.64
N ALA A 232 5.40 -5.01 -2.39
CA ALA A 232 5.78 -6.38 -2.02
C ALA A 232 4.58 -7.31 -1.81
N THR A 233 3.37 -6.78 -1.64
CA THR A 233 2.15 -7.54 -1.32
C THR A 233 1.05 -7.34 -2.36
N SER A 234 0.13 -8.29 -2.51
CA SER A 234 -0.97 -8.17 -3.49
C SER A 234 -2.22 -7.47 -2.95
N HIS A 235 -2.32 -7.25 -1.64
CA HIS A 235 -3.52 -6.71 -0.97
C HIS A 235 -4.06 -5.44 -1.64
N PHE A 236 -3.17 -4.51 -1.96
CA PHE A 236 -3.53 -3.23 -2.57
C PHE A 236 -4.11 -3.42 -3.98
N ASN A 237 -3.41 -4.14 -4.85
CA ASN A 237 -3.85 -4.36 -6.24
C ASN A 237 -5.13 -5.19 -6.31
N ILE A 238 -5.35 -6.15 -5.39
CA ILE A 238 -6.61 -6.89 -5.27
C ILE A 238 -7.79 -5.92 -5.10
N ARG A 239 -7.65 -4.92 -4.22
CA ARG A 239 -8.69 -3.92 -3.99
C ARG A 239 -8.96 -3.05 -5.21
N VAL A 240 -7.91 -2.66 -5.95
CA VAL A 240 -8.04 -1.93 -7.21
C VAL A 240 -8.80 -2.78 -8.23
N MET A 241 -8.48 -4.07 -8.37
CA MET A 241 -9.18 -4.98 -9.27
C MET A 241 -10.63 -5.20 -8.87
N GLU A 242 -10.94 -5.41 -7.58
CA GLU A 242 -12.31 -5.53 -7.08
C GLU A 242 -13.15 -4.29 -7.45
N CYS A 243 -12.59 -3.07 -7.33
CA CYS A 243 -13.30 -1.85 -7.71
C CYS A 243 -13.50 -1.74 -9.23
N ARG A 244 -12.48 -2.08 -10.02
CA ARG A 244 -12.54 -2.09 -11.49
C ARG A 244 -13.58 -3.09 -11.99
N LEU A 245 -13.63 -4.28 -11.39
CA LEU A 245 -14.61 -5.32 -11.69
C LEU A 245 -16.01 -4.92 -11.28
N ALA A 246 -16.18 -4.29 -10.12
CA ALA A 246 -17.48 -3.76 -9.70
C ALA A 246 -18.03 -2.71 -10.68
N ALA A 247 -17.15 -1.91 -11.31
CA ALA A 247 -17.52 -0.89 -12.28
C ALA A 247 -17.90 -1.45 -13.67
N LYS A 248 -17.25 -2.54 -14.12
CA LYS A 248 -17.37 -3.10 -15.48
C LYS A 248 -18.64 -3.96 -15.67
N SER A 249 -19.41 -3.79 -16.76
CA SER A 249 -20.32 -4.83 -17.31
C SER A 249 -20.93 -4.77 -18.74
N SER A 250 -21.00 -5.93 -19.42
CA SER A 250 -21.40 -6.10 -20.84
C SER A 250 -22.86 -6.03 -21.28
N SER A 251 -23.05 -5.39 -22.44
CA SER A 251 -24.27 -5.29 -23.22
C SER A 251 -24.63 -6.62 -23.87
N LEU A 252 -25.52 -7.38 -23.24
CA LEU A 252 -26.52 -8.19 -23.93
C LEU A 252 -27.79 -8.13 -23.08
N CYS A 253 -28.50 -7.00 -23.16
CA CYS A 253 -29.89 -6.92 -22.73
C CYS A 253 -30.75 -6.90 -23.98
N GLN A 254 -31.04 -8.09 -24.50
CA GLN A 254 -32.29 -8.45 -25.17
C GLN A 254 -32.27 -9.95 -25.46
N ASP A 255 -32.63 -10.75 -24.45
CA ASP A 255 -33.50 -11.90 -24.69
C ASP A 255 -34.68 -11.76 -23.73
N ALA A 256 -35.85 -11.51 -24.31
CA ALA A 256 -37.10 -11.37 -23.60
C ALA A 256 -37.45 -12.72 -22.95
N GLY A 257 -37.29 -12.84 -21.62
CA GLY A 257 -37.85 -13.96 -20.87
C GLY A 257 -37.00 -14.56 -19.74
N VAL A 258 -35.80 -14.05 -19.44
CA VAL A 258 -34.98 -14.57 -18.33
C VAL A 258 -34.83 -13.53 -17.22
N GLU A 259 -35.38 -13.82 -16.06
CA GLU A 259 -35.16 -13.10 -14.81
C GLU A 259 -33.70 -13.35 -14.37
N TYR A 260 -32.79 -12.42 -14.65
CA TYR A 260 -31.40 -12.56 -14.24
C TYR A 260 -31.23 -12.11 -12.77
N PRO A 261 -30.66 -12.97 -11.89
CA PRO A 261 -30.19 -12.52 -10.58
C PRO A 261 -29.05 -11.51 -10.77
N ARG A 262 -29.04 -10.42 -9.97
CA ARG A 262 -28.00 -9.39 -9.74
C ARG A 262 -26.79 -9.33 -10.72
N THR A 263 -26.52 -8.14 -11.27
CA THR A 263 -25.49 -7.88 -12.31
C THR A 263 -24.57 -6.70 -11.97
N LEU A 264 -23.37 -6.64 -12.55
CA LEU A 264 -22.41 -5.56 -12.27
C LEU A 264 -22.95 -4.16 -12.65
N LEU A 265 -22.45 -3.10 -12.00
CA LEU A 265 -23.10 -1.77 -11.95
C LEU A 265 -23.43 -1.16 -13.32
N ALA A 266 -22.45 -1.12 -14.23
CA ALA A 266 -22.67 -0.58 -15.58
C ALA A 266 -23.70 -1.39 -16.40
N LYS A 267 -23.83 -2.71 -16.15
CA LYS A 267 -24.80 -3.60 -16.86
C LYS A 267 -26.19 -3.24 -16.47
N HIS A 268 -26.38 -3.10 -15.16
CA HIS A 268 -27.68 -2.89 -14.56
C HIS A 268 -28.36 -1.64 -15.15
N LYS A 269 -27.57 -0.70 -15.68
CA LYS A 269 -28.04 0.52 -16.37
C LYS A 269 -27.66 0.62 -17.86
N CYS A 270 -27.26 -0.48 -18.50
CA CYS A 270 -26.97 -0.57 -19.93
C CYS A 270 -25.89 0.42 -20.46
N LEU A 271 -24.82 0.64 -19.70
CA LEU A 271 -23.69 1.50 -20.10
C LEU A 271 -22.59 0.73 -20.87
N PRO A 272 -21.79 1.38 -21.75
CA PRO A 272 -20.66 0.77 -22.45
C PRO A 272 -19.49 0.54 -21.49
N TRP A 273 -19.43 -0.63 -20.88
CA TRP A 273 -18.46 -0.96 -19.83
C TRP A 273 -17.05 -1.28 -20.27
N GLU A 274 -16.83 -1.64 -21.53
CA GLU A 274 -15.50 -1.96 -22.04
C GLU A 274 -14.58 -0.76 -21.77
N GLU A 275 -15.15 0.44 -21.90
CA GLU A 275 -14.53 1.73 -21.64
C GLU A 275 -14.51 2.14 -20.16
N VAL A 276 -15.33 1.51 -19.30
CA VAL A 276 -15.41 1.84 -17.88
C VAL A 276 -14.27 1.16 -17.12
N LEU A 277 -13.46 1.96 -16.44
CA LEU A 277 -12.36 1.49 -15.59
C LEU A 277 -12.57 1.83 -14.12
N ARG A 278 -13.45 2.80 -13.82
CA ARG A 278 -13.60 3.38 -12.48
C ARG A 278 -15.04 3.47 -12.03
N LEU A 279 -15.24 3.42 -10.71
CA LEU A 279 -16.57 3.54 -10.10
C LEU A 279 -17.18 4.95 -10.25
N GLU A 280 -16.35 6.00 -10.31
CA GLU A 280 -16.80 7.37 -10.59
C GLU A 280 -17.35 7.50 -12.02
N GLU A 281 -16.74 6.84 -13.01
CA GLU A 281 -17.20 6.89 -14.41
C GLU A 281 -18.62 6.32 -14.55
N VAL A 282 -19.00 5.34 -13.72
CA VAL A 282 -20.38 4.83 -13.65
C VAL A 282 -21.33 5.91 -13.14
N GLN A 283 -20.99 6.56 -12.02
CA GLN A 283 -21.83 7.63 -11.47
C GLN A 283 -21.97 8.78 -12.48
N ALA A 284 -20.86 9.23 -13.07
CA ALA A 284 -20.82 10.33 -14.01
C ALA A 284 -21.66 10.06 -15.25
N LYS A 285 -21.57 8.84 -15.82
CA LYS A 285 -22.38 8.43 -16.98
C LYS A 285 -23.88 8.33 -16.66
N LEU A 286 -24.24 8.02 -15.42
CA LEU A 286 -25.64 7.98 -14.97
C LEU A 286 -26.20 9.34 -14.57
N GLY A 287 -25.35 10.30 -14.21
CA GLY A 287 -25.76 11.63 -13.77
C GLY A 287 -26.52 11.62 -12.44
N VAL A 288 -26.20 10.69 -11.54
CA VAL A 288 -26.88 10.49 -10.24
C VAL A 288 -26.01 10.90 -9.06
N SER A 289 -26.63 11.11 -7.91
CA SER A 289 -25.97 11.39 -6.62
C SER A 289 -25.24 10.17 -6.06
N LEU A 290 -24.37 10.38 -5.05
CA LEU A 290 -23.68 9.30 -4.36
C LEU A 290 -24.65 8.44 -3.53
N GLU A 291 -25.68 9.06 -2.97
CA GLU A 291 -26.76 8.39 -2.25
C GLU A 291 -27.55 7.46 -3.17
N GLU A 292 -27.87 7.90 -4.39
CA GLU A 292 -28.49 7.06 -5.41
C GLU A 292 -27.55 5.92 -5.86
N MET A 293 -26.25 6.17 -5.99
CA MET A 293 -25.27 5.10 -6.30
C MET A 293 -25.22 4.02 -5.22
N LEU A 294 -25.42 4.36 -3.94
CA LEU A 294 -25.49 3.37 -2.87
C LEU A 294 -26.72 2.47 -3.01
N LEU A 295 -27.86 3.00 -3.47
CA LEU A 295 -29.07 2.22 -3.78
C LEU A 295 -28.85 1.34 -5.01
N ILE A 296 -28.31 1.90 -6.09
CA ILE A 296 -27.98 1.15 -7.30
C ILE A 296 -27.00 0.01 -7.00
N THR A 297 -26.04 0.23 -6.09
CA THR A 297 -25.11 -0.82 -5.65
C THR A 297 -25.82 -1.95 -4.92
N GLU A 298 -26.86 -1.64 -4.12
CA GLU A 298 -27.67 -2.64 -3.44
C GLU A 298 -28.44 -3.53 -4.41
N ASP A 299 -29.01 -2.92 -5.46
CA ASP A 299 -29.81 -3.62 -6.46
C ASP A 299 -28.92 -4.44 -7.41
N ALA A 300 -27.77 -3.87 -7.79
CA ALA A 300 -26.88 -4.44 -8.80
C ALA A 300 -26.02 -5.59 -8.24
N LEU A 301 -25.37 -5.41 -7.09
CA LEU A 301 -24.37 -6.35 -6.59
C LEU A 301 -24.93 -7.20 -5.43
N HIS A 302 -24.65 -8.52 -5.42
CA HIS A 302 -24.93 -9.32 -4.21
C HIS A 302 -23.80 -9.20 -3.20
N SER A 303 -24.12 -9.40 -1.92
CA SER A 303 -23.17 -9.31 -0.81
C SER A 303 -22.14 -10.44 -0.80
N GLU A 304 -22.45 -11.62 -1.33
CA GLU A 304 -21.49 -12.73 -1.31
C GLU A 304 -20.31 -12.47 -2.27
N PRO A 305 -19.11 -13.00 -1.98
CA PRO A 305 -17.98 -12.86 -2.89
C PRO A 305 -18.24 -13.51 -4.26
N TYR A 306 -17.87 -12.81 -5.33
CA TYR A 306 -18.00 -13.27 -6.71
C TYR A 306 -16.85 -14.21 -7.09
N SER A 307 -17.15 -15.32 -7.78
CA SER A 307 -16.10 -16.16 -8.38
C SER A 307 -15.61 -15.60 -9.73
N PRO A 308 -14.39 -15.94 -10.20
CA PRO A 308 -13.94 -15.58 -11.55
C PRO A 308 -14.93 -16.01 -12.65
N GLU A 309 -15.50 -17.21 -12.53
CA GLU A 309 -16.46 -17.77 -13.48
C GLU A 309 -17.79 -17.01 -13.47
N GLU A 310 -18.25 -16.59 -12.29
CA GLU A 310 -19.41 -15.73 -12.15
C GLU A 310 -19.18 -14.37 -12.82
N ILE A 311 -18.04 -13.74 -12.58
CA ILE A 311 -17.65 -12.49 -13.24
C ILE A 311 -17.63 -12.68 -14.76
N CYS A 312 -17.01 -13.74 -15.26
CA CYS A 312 -17.00 -14.07 -16.68
C CYS A 312 -18.41 -14.20 -17.26
N ARG A 313 -19.33 -14.88 -16.55
CA ARG A 313 -20.75 -14.99 -16.94
C ARG A 313 -21.44 -13.62 -16.95
N CYS A 314 -21.22 -12.79 -15.92
CA CYS A 314 -21.78 -11.44 -15.86
C CYS A 314 -21.27 -10.54 -16.99
N LEU A 315 -19.99 -10.65 -17.34
CA LEU A 315 -19.33 -9.85 -18.38
C LEU A 315 -19.47 -10.43 -19.79
N GLY A 316 -19.89 -11.69 -19.95
CA GLY A 316 -19.90 -12.36 -21.25
C GLY A 316 -18.51 -12.52 -21.86
N ILE A 317 -17.49 -12.74 -21.04
CA ILE A 317 -16.10 -12.94 -21.46
C ILE A 317 -15.56 -14.28 -20.99
N SER A 318 -14.48 -14.75 -21.61
CA SER A 318 -13.74 -15.93 -21.16
C SER A 318 -12.86 -15.65 -19.93
N LEU A 319 -12.48 -16.72 -19.22
CA LEU A 319 -11.53 -16.62 -18.11
C LEU A 319 -10.15 -16.10 -18.58
N GLN A 320 -9.76 -16.43 -19.81
CA GLN A 320 -8.51 -15.94 -20.40
C GLN A 320 -8.56 -14.43 -20.63
N GLU A 321 -9.68 -13.89 -21.13
CA GLU A 321 -9.88 -12.45 -21.28
C GLU A 321 -9.89 -11.74 -19.93
N LEU A 322 -10.57 -12.29 -18.92
CA LEU A 322 -10.55 -11.76 -17.55
C LEU A 322 -9.11 -11.63 -17.03
N LYS A 323 -8.32 -12.70 -17.16
CA LYS A 323 -6.92 -12.72 -16.71
C LYS A 323 -6.05 -11.76 -17.49
N THR A 324 -6.13 -11.77 -18.82
CA THR A 324 -5.15 -11.06 -19.66
C THR A 324 -5.49 -9.59 -19.89
N GLN A 325 -6.77 -9.20 -19.84
CA GLN A 325 -7.21 -7.85 -20.20
C GLN A 325 -7.69 -7.01 -19.00
N ILE A 326 -8.06 -7.63 -17.88
CA ILE A 326 -8.65 -6.91 -16.74
C ILE A 326 -7.78 -7.02 -15.49
N LEU A 327 -7.40 -8.25 -15.10
CA LEU A 327 -6.61 -8.51 -13.89
C LEU A 327 -5.14 -8.09 -14.05
N SER A 328 -4.55 -7.56 -12.98
CA SER A 328 -3.11 -7.29 -12.91
C SER A 328 -2.30 -8.59 -12.77
N PRO A 329 -1.01 -8.63 -13.18
CA PRO A 329 -0.21 -9.86 -13.11
C PRO A 329 -0.15 -10.53 -11.73
N ASP A 330 -0.20 -9.75 -10.65
CA ASP A 330 -0.19 -10.24 -9.27
C ASP A 330 -1.58 -10.62 -8.72
N THR A 331 -2.63 -10.50 -9.54
CA THR A 331 -4.00 -10.91 -9.22
C THR A 331 -4.54 -12.00 -10.16
N GLN A 332 -3.75 -12.46 -11.15
CA GLN A 332 -4.14 -13.43 -12.18
C GLN A 332 -4.10 -14.91 -11.76
N ASP A 333 -3.11 -15.31 -10.94
CA ASP A 333 -2.82 -16.73 -10.70
C ASP A 333 -3.02 -17.14 -9.23
N GLY A 334 -3.87 -18.15 -9.05
CA GLY A 334 -3.91 -18.97 -7.84
C GLY A 334 -2.83 -20.06 -7.92
N HIS A 335 -1.59 -19.73 -7.58
CA HIS A 335 -0.57 -20.75 -7.32
C HIS A 335 -0.59 -21.06 -5.81
N PRO A 336 -0.62 -22.34 -5.39
CA PRO A 336 -0.56 -22.67 -3.98
C PRO A 336 0.67 -22.00 -3.34
N CYS A 337 0.48 -21.37 -2.19
CA CYS A 337 1.59 -20.88 -1.38
C CYS A 337 2.49 -22.07 -1.03
N VAL A 338 3.57 -22.25 -1.79
CA VAL A 338 4.66 -23.16 -1.40
C VAL A 338 5.57 -22.35 -0.48
N LEU A 339 5.43 -22.59 0.81
CA LEU A 339 6.36 -22.07 1.80
C LEU A 339 7.64 -22.89 1.71
N THR A 340 8.58 -22.49 0.86
CA THR A 340 9.88 -23.16 0.76
C THR A 340 10.76 -22.69 1.92
N ILE A 341 10.77 -23.45 3.01
CA ILE A 341 11.73 -23.23 4.11
C ILE A 341 13.03 -23.93 3.72
N SER A 342 14.06 -23.15 3.36
CA SER A 342 15.42 -23.68 3.16
C SER A 342 16.15 -23.68 4.51
N PHE A 343 16.44 -24.87 5.02
CA PHE A 343 17.36 -25.03 6.14
C PHE A 343 18.79 -25.19 5.58
N ARG A 344 19.72 -24.32 6.00
CA ARG A 344 21.16 -24.58 5.84
C ARG A 344 21.61 -25.42 7.03
N GLU A 345 21.83 -26.72 6.84
CA GLU A 345 22.56 -27.51 7.83
C GLU A 345 24.01 -26.99 7.90
N THR A 346 24.38 -26.47 9.06
CA THR A 346 25.79 -26.23 9.37
C THR A 346 26.23 -27.35 10.30
N VAL A 347 26.79 -28.43 9.73
CA VAL A 347 27.33 -29.53 10.53
C VAL A 347 28.61 -29.06 11.21
N HIS A 348 28.58 -28.89 12.53
CA HIS A 348 29.79 -28.77 13.34
C HIS A 348 30.23 -30.16 13.79
N ALA A 349 31.29 -30.68 13.15
CA ALA A 349 31.95 -31.89 13.59
C ALA A 349 32.89 -31.58 14.77
N SER A 350 32.48 -31.93 15.99
CA SER A 350 33.37 -32.05 17.14
C SER A 350 34.11 -33.38 17.09
N GLY A 351 35.45 -33.35 17.06
CA GLY A 351 36.29 -34.52 16.83
C GLY A 351 36.39 -35.52 18.00
N LYS A 352 36.88 -36.72 17.67
CA LYS A 352 37.78 -37.55 18.48
C LYS A 352 38.45 -38.65 17.62
N GLU A 353 39.65 -39.02 18.05
CA GLU A 353 40.77 -39.71 17.39
C GLU A 353 40.51 -41.18 16.97
N GLU A 354 41.21 -41.67 15.92
CA GLU A 354 42.33 -42.64 16.02
C GLU A 354 42.91 -43.09 14.63
N ARG A 355 44.27 -43.11 14.57
CA ARG A 355 45.26 -44.00 13.87
C ARG A 355 44.76 -45.06 12.84
N ASP A 356 45.44 -45.47 11.75
CA ASP A 356 46.87 -45.58 11.38
C ASP A 356 47.05 -45.85 9.83
N ILE A 357 48.15 -45.34 9.25
CA ILE A 357 49.10 -45.92 8.23
C ILE A 357 48.59 -46.62 6.93
N TYR A 358 48.89 -46.02 5.74
CA TYR A 358 49.79 -46.49 4.65
C TYR A 358 49.60 -45.69 3.34
N SER A 359 50.71 -45.39 2.64
CA SER A 359 50.85 -44.89 1.25
C SER A 359 51.61 -45.98 0.45
N PRO A 360 51.69 -46.08 -0.91
CA PRO A 360 51.49 -45.05 -1.96
C PRO A 360 50.81 -45.51 -3.29
N ASN A 361 50.39 -44.57 -4.15
CA ASN A 361 50.75 -44.51 -5.59
C ASN A 361 49.93 -43.51 -6.44
N ASN A 362 50.68 -42.69 -7.19
CA ASN A 362 50.43 -42.04 -8.48
C ASN A 362 49.10 -42.28 -9.23
N SER A 363 48.39 -41.20 -9.60
CA SER A 363 48.22 -40.69 -10.99
C SER A 363 46.97 -39.78 -11.11
N ASN A 364 47.17 -38.56 -11.63
CA ASN A 364 46.10 -37.66 -12.12
C ASN A 364 45.56 -38.17 -13.48
N PRO A 365 44.51 -37.57 -14.08
CA PRO A 365 43.26 -36.99 -13.58
C PRO A 365 42.02 -37.52 -14.37
N ILE A 366 40.81 -37.61 -13.78
CA ILE A 366 39.57 -37.86 -14.57
C ILE A 366 38.40 -37.06 -14.00
N ASP A 367 37.65 -36.42 -14.91
CA ASP A 367 36.35 -35.76 -14.76
C ASP A 367 35.34 -36.53 -13.89
N SER A 368 34.56 -35.79 -13.11
CA SER A 368 33.30 -36.31 -12.57
C SER A 368 32.24 -35.21 -12.45
N ASP A 369 31.33 -35.22 -13.41
CA ASP A 369 29.92 -34.87 -13.20
C ASP A 369 29.31 -35.75 -12.08
N SER A 370 28.33 -35.15 -11.39
CA SER A 370 27.31 -35.78 -10.52
C SER A 370 27.75 -36.36 -9.16
N VAL A 371 27.24 -35.78 -8.07
CA VAL A 371 26.16 -36.31 -7.18
C VAL A 371 26.00 -35.31 -6.03
N VAL A 372 24.96 -34.47 -6.08
CA VAL A 372 24.39 -33.85 -4.89
C VAL A 372 23.07 -34.58 -4.65
N ALA A 373 22.97 -35.25 -3.50
CA ALA A 373 21.75 -35.94 -3.10
C ALA A 373 20.69 -34.88 -2.72
N ASP A 374 19.72 -34.67 -3.61
CA ASP A 374 18.50 -33.93 -3.33
C ASP A 374 17.61 -34.76 -2.39
N GLY A 375 17.51 -34.33 -1.14
CA GLY A 375 16.61 -34.87 -0.14
C GLY A 375 15.61 -33.80 0.32
N GLY A 376 14.79 -33.27 -0.58
CA GLY A 376 13.71 -32.35 -0.23
C GLY A 376 12.45 -33.11 0.21
N ILE A 377 11.94 -32.84 1.41
CA ILE A 377 10.60 -33.30 1.84
C ILE A 377 9.56 -32.34 1.25
N LEU A 378 8.72 -32.85 0.35
CA LEU A 378 7.56 -32.15 -0.21
C LEU A 378 6.38 -32.26 0.76
N VAL A 379 5.99 -31.16 1.40
CA VAL A 379 4.73 -31.09 2.18
C VAL A 379 3.68 -30.36 1.33
N VAL A 380 2.73 -31.12 0.78
CA VAL A 380 1.59 -30.58 0.01
C VAL A 380 0.39 -30.42 0.94
N PHE A 381 -0.10 -29.20 1.13
CA PHE A 381 -1.44 -28.96 1.69
C PHE A 381 -2.44 -28.90 0.53
N GLY A 382 -3.17 -30.00 0.30
CA GLY A 382 -4.28 -30.03 -0.65
C GLY A 382 -5.61 -29.72 0.05
N TYR A 383 -6.38 -28.77 -0.49
CA TYR A 383 -7.81 -28.68 -0.23
C TYR A 383 -8.54 -29.34 -1.40
N THR A 384 -9.26 -30.43 -1.16
CA THR A 384 -10.21 -30.99 -2.13
C THR A 384 -11.62 -30.49 -1.83
N THR A 385 -12.23 -29.82 -2.81
CA THR A 385 -13.67 -29.52 -2.83
C THR A 385 -14.43 -30.81 -3.12
N ALA A 386 -15.16 -31.34 -2.13
CA ALA A 386 -16.07 -32.45 -2.34
C ALA A 386 -17.37 -31.94 -3.01
N MET A 387 -17.62 -32.38 -4.24
CA MET A 387 -18.97 -32.32 -4.82
C MET A 387 -19.82 -33.41 -4.17
N ALA A 388 -21.00 -33.02 -3.68
CA ALA A 388 -21.97 -33.92 -3.09
C ALA A 388 -22.63 -34.79 -4.17
N THR A 389 -22.44 -36.10 -4.09
CA THR A 389 -23.37 -37.10 -4.63
C THR A 389 -23.59 -38.19 -3.59
N GLU A 390 -24.85 -38.58 -3.42
CA GLU A 390 -25.40 -39.41 -2.35
C GLU A 390 -24.74 -40.80 -2.22
N GLN A 391 -24.31 -41.15 -0.99
CA GLN A 391 -24.53 -42.43 -0.26
C GLN A 391 -23.37 -42.77 0.73
N TYR A 392 -23.67 -42.71 2.04
CA TYR A 392 -22.97 -43.31 3.21
C TYR A 392 -21.65 -42.66 3.76
N PRO A 393 -21.28 -42.88 5.07
CA PRO A 393 -21.29 -41.80 6.07
C PRO A 393 -19.92 -41.17 6.47
N LYS A 394 -20.05 -40.02 7.16
CA LYS A 394 -19.07 -39.15 7.84
C LYS A 394 -17.98 -39.87 8.65
N GLU A 395 -16.70 -39.50 8.51
CA GLU A 395 -15.70 -39.62 9.60
C GLU A 395 -14.60 -38.51 9.59
N ALA A 396 -14.46 -37.87 10.76
CA ALA A 396 -13.34 -37.15 11.40
C ALA A 396 -12.59 -35.97 10.72
N VAL A 397 -12.92 -34.76 11.19
CA VAL A 397 -12.11 -33.54 11.13
C VAL A 397 -11.26 -33.44 12.42
N GLY A 398 -9.95 -33.23 12.30
CA GLY A 398 -9.07 -32.87 13.42
C GLY A 398 -8.83 -31.36 13.47
N ILE A 399 -9.41 -30.68 14.46
CA ILE A 399 -9.10 -29.30 14.85
C ILE A 399 -7.96 -29.35 15.87
N ALA A 400 -6.92 -28.53 15.69
CA ALA A 400 -5.94 -28.29 16.76
C ALA A 400 -6.39 -27.12 17.64
N ALA A 401 -6.50 -27.39 18.95
CA ALA A 401 -6.81 -26.43 20.01
C ALA A 401 -5.52 -25.82 20.61
N LEU A 402 -5.65 -24.62 21.17
CA LEU A 402 -4.61 -23.92 21.95
C LEU A 402 -4.17 -24.75 23.16
N CYS A 403 -2.87 -24.65 23.50
CA CYS A 403 -2.42 -24.87 24.87
C CYS A 403 -1.43 -23.78 25.31
N SER A 404 -1.72 -23.20 26.48
CA SER A 404 -0.89 -22.26 27.22
C SER A 404 0.45 -22.89 27.63
N TYR A 405 1.50 -22.07 27.64
CA TYR A 405 2.91 -22.41 27.96
C TYR A 405 3.73 -23.03 26.82
N GLY A 406 4.03 -22.21 25.81
CA GLY A 406 5.38 -22.16 25.23
C GLY A 406 5.92 -23.32 24.39
N THR A 407 5.11 -24.31 24.01
CA THR A 407 5.54 -25.39 23.11
C THR A 407 4.50 -25.66 22.01
N TRP A 408 4.96 -25.67 20.75
CA TRP A 408 4.12 -26.01 19.59
C TRP A 408 4.23 -27.51 19.32
N LEU A 409 3.08 -28.20 19.24
CA LEU A 409 2.99 -29.60 18.83
C LEU A 409 2.32 -29.65 17.46
N VAL A 410 3.04 -30.12 16.43
CA VAL A 410 2.46 -30.41 15.11
C VAL A 410 2.43 -31.93 14.95
N ILE A 411 1.23 -32.51 14.94
CA ILE A 411 1.05 -33.94 14.65
C ILE A 411 0.62 -34.06 13.20
N VAL A 412 1.45 -34.68 12.37
CA VAL A 412 1.09 -35.09 11.00
C VAL A 412 0.88 -36.59 11.01
N THR A 413 -0.36 -37.05 10.91
CA THR A 413 -0.64 -38.48 10.69
C THR A 413 -0.84 -38.72 9.20
N GLY A 414 0.18 -39.26 8.53
CA GLY A 414 0.05 -39.85 7.19
C GLY A 414 -0.01 -41.37 7.31
N TRP A 415 -1.03 -42.00 6.75
CA TRP A 415 -1.08 -43.46 6.62
C TRP A 415 -0.24 -43.89 5.42
N SER A 416 0.97 -44.38 5.70
CA SER A 416 1.74 -45.21 4.78
C SER A 416 2.14 -46.47 5.56
N LEU A 417 1.73 -47.64 5.07
CA LEU A 417 2.21 -48.91 5.60
C LEU A 417 3.75 -48.96 5.56
N LEU A 418 4.31 -49.56 6.62
CA LEU A 418 5.71 -49.91 6.89
C LEU A 418 6.59 -48.80 7.51
N ILE A 419 6.82 -48.99 8.82
CA ILE A 419 7.82 -48.39 9.71
C ILE A 419 7.54 -46.91 10.07
N GLY A 420 6.84 -46.74 11.20
CA GLY A 420 6.66 -45.43 11.84
C GLY A 420 7.98 -44.94 12.47
N VAL A 421 8.50 -43.84 11.95
CA VAL A 421 9.56 -43.05 12.58
C VAL A 421 8.91 -41.83 13.19
N VAL A 422 8.90 -41.75 14.52
CA VAL A 422 8.52 -40.53 15.26
C VAL A 422 9.76 -39.66 15.34
N VAL A 423 9.80 -38.57 14.58
CA VAL A 423 10.85 -37.55 14.70
C VAL A 423 10.39 -36.49 15.71
N ILE A 424 11.00 -36.48 16.90
CA ILE A 424 10.82 -35.41 17.88
C ILE A 424 11.96 -34.41 17.65
N MET A 425 11.67 -33.22 17.11
CA MET A 425 12.64 -32.12 17.04
C MET A 425 12.38 -31.14 18.19
N GLU A 426 13.37 -31.03 19.07
CA GLU A 426 13.40 -30.08 20.18
C GLU A 426 13.94 -28.74 19.63
N ILE A 427 13.08 -27.72 19.51
CA ILE A 427 13.48 -26.39 19.03
C ILE A 427 14.03 -25.60 20.22
N THR A 428 15.35 -25.66 20.44
CA THR A 428 16.03 -24.79 21.41
C THR A 428 16.51 -23.49 20.74
N ARG A 429 15.94 -22.38 21.21
CA ARG A 429 16.40 -20.96 21.13
C ARG A 429 16.50 -20.27 19.75
N ASP A 430 15.60 -19.29 19.62
CA ASP A 430 15.72 -17.97 18.97
C ASP A 430 15.93 -17.87 17.44
N PRO A 431 14.86 -17.98 16.63
CA PRO A 431 14.92 -17.78 15.18
C PRO A 431 14.54 -16.37 14.70
N LEU A 432 14.22 -15.42 15.59
CA LEU A 432 13.66 -14.11 15.17
C LEU A 432 14.68 -13.19 14.48
N HIS A 433 15.98 -13.43 14.61
CA HIS A 433 17.01 -12.51 14.07
C HIS A 433 17.53 -12.87 12.66
N GLN A 434 17.17 -14.01 12.09
CA GLN A 434 17.59 -14.41 10.73
C GLN A 434 16.48 -14.42 9.68
N LEU A 435 15.22 -14.22 10.06
CA LEU A 435 14.08 -14.17 9.12
C LEU A 435 13.86 -12.79 8.48
N SER A 436 14.62 -11.75 8.85
CA SER A 436 14.50 -10.40 8.27
C SER A 436 14.97 -10.29 6.81
N HIS A 437 15.51 -11.36 6.21
CA HIS A 437 16.01 -11.36 4.84
C HIS A 437 15.26 -12.31 3.88
N CYS A 438 14.20 -12.98 4.32
CA CYS A 438 13.34 -13.79 3.46
C CYS A 438 12.11 -13.00 3.01
N SER A 439 12.25 -12.16 1.98
CA SER A 439 11.11 -11.56 1.28
C SER A 439 10.46 -12.58 0.34
N ALA A 440 9.76 -13.58 0.90
CA ALA A 440 8.85 -14.42 0.13
C ALA A 440 7.54 -13.65 -0.06
N ARG A 441 7.12 -13.46 -1.32
CA ARG A 441 5.87 -12.78 -1.67
C ARG A 441 4.70 -13.63 -1.15
N LEU A 442 3.96 -13.13 -0.16
CA LEU A 442 2.65 -13.68 0.17
C LEU A 442 1.69 -13.32 -0.97
N LYS A 443 1.65 -14.17 -2.00
CA LYS A 443 0.62 -14.08 -3.04
C LYS A 443 -0.67 -14.61 -2.44
N MET A 444 -1.59 -13.73 -2.12
CA MET A 444 -2.95 -14.15 -1.81
C MET A 444 -3.62 -14.67 -3.10
N ASN A 445 -4.13 -15.90 -3.04
CA ASN A 445 -4.95 -16.47 -4.09
C ASN A 445 -6.28 -15.71 -4.16
N VAL A 446 -6.55 -15.03 -5.27
CA VAL A 446 -7.86 -14.39 -5.49
C VAL A 446 -8.82 -15.43 -6.06
N LEU A 447 -9.38 -16.25 -5.16
CA LEU A 447 -10.43 -17.21 -5.50
C LEU A 447 -11.83 -16.56 -5.50
N SER A 448 -11.93 -15.34 -4.98
CA SER A 448 -13.19 -14.59 -4.92
C SER A 448 -12.97 -13.08 -4.85
N PHE A 449 -13.96 -12.30 -5.26
CA PHE A 449 -13.94 -10.83 -5.32
C PHE A 449 -15.15 -10.23 -4.60
N LYS A 450 -14.92 -9.35 -3.62
CA LYS A 450 -15.98 -8.74 -2.79
C LYS A 450 -16.47 -7.40 -3.37
N LEU A 451 -17.09 -7.49 -4.54
CA LEU A 451 -17.46 -6.33 -5.36
C LEU A 451 -18.42 -5.37 -4.63
N TYR A 452 -19.47 -5.91 -4.00
CA TYR A 452 -20.47 -5.13 -3.26
C TYR A 452 -19.85 -4.29 -2.16
N GLN A 453 -19.02 -4.90 -1.31
CA GLN A 453 -18.42 -4.22 -0.17
C GLN A 453 -17.48 -3.10 -0.63
N ARG A 454 -16.72 -3.34 -1.72
CA ARG A 454 -15.76 -2.35 -2.22
C ARG A 454 -16.48 -1.16 -2.83
N ALA A 455 -17.53 -1.40 -3.63
CA ALA A 455 -18.36 -0.34 -4.18
C ALA A 455 -19.05 0.48 -3.07
N LYS A 456 -19.68 -0.18 -2.08
CA LYS A 456 -20.31 0.50 -0.93
C LYS A 456 -19.32 1.35 -0.14
N HIS A 457 -18.11 0.84 0.11
CA HIS A 457 -17.05 1.64 0.72
C HIS A 457 -16.74 2.88 -0.10
N VAL A 458 -16.43 2.72 -1.40
CA VAL A 458 -15.99 3.81 -2.27
C VAL A 458 -17.03 4.93 -2.37
N TYR A 459 -18.29 4.59 -2.71
CA TYR A 459 -19.33 5.62 -2.85
C TYR A 459 -19.63 6.33 -1.52
N SER A 460 -19.68 5.59 -0.41
CA SER A 460 -19.92 6.21 0.91
C SER A 460 -18.73 7.04 1.40
N GLU A 461 -17.50 6.65 1.08
CA GLU A 461 -16.28 7.39 1.45
C GLU A 461 -16.16 8.67 0.63
N ALA A 462 -16.46 8.64 -0.67
CA ALA A 462 -16.56 9.84 -1.50
C ALA A 462 -17.58 10.86 -0.93
N ALA A 463 -18.73 10.38 -0.45
CA ALA A 463 -19.73 11.24 0.17
C ALA A 463 -19.22 11.89 1.46
N ARG A 464 -18.50 11.11 2.29
CA ARG A 464 -17.86 11.62 3.52
C ARG A 464 -16.83 12.71 3.22
N VAL A 465 -16.06 12.61 2.13
CA VAL A 465 -15.11 13.66 1.72
C VAL A 465 -15.82 14.98 1.43
N LEU A 466 -16.88 14.94 0.62
CA LEU A 466 -17.65 16.14 0.27
C LEU A 466 -18.32 16.76 1.51
N GLN A 467 -18.85 15.92 2.40
CA GLN A 467 -19.44 16.36 3.66
C GLN A 467 -18.38 16.97 4.60
N PHE A 468 -17.19 16.38 4.69
CA PHE A 468 -16.09 16.91 5.50
C PHE A 468 -15.69 18.30 5.03
N LYS A 469 -15.51 18.47 3.72
CA LYS A 469 -15.22 19.79 3.12
C LYS A 469 -16.32 20.79 3.44
N LYS A 470 -17.60 20.42 3.21
CA LYS A 470 -18.74 21.29 3.48
C LYS A 470 -18.78 21.77 4.93
N ILE A 471 -18.56 20.88 5.90
CA ILE A 471 -18.50 21.24 7.33
C ILE A 471 -17.33 22.18 7.63
N CYS A 472 -16.18 22.02 6.96
CA CYS A 472 -15.06 22.96 7.10
C CYS A 472 -15.39 24.35 6.56
N GLU A 473 -16.17 24.43 5.47
CA GLU A 473 -16.60 25.70 4.85
C GLU A 473 -17.69 26.41 5.67
N GLU A 474 -18.66 25.66 6.19
CA GLU A 474 -19.77 26.20 6.99
C GLU A 474 -19.35 26.56 8.43
N ALA A 475 -18.34 25.85 8.96
CA ALA A 475 -17.77 26.04 10.29
C ALA A 475 -18.81 26.18 11.45
N PRO A 476 -19.78 25.25 11.59
CA PRO A 476 -20.73 25.28 12.72
C PRO A 476 -20.05 25.15 14.09
N ASP A 477 -20.72 25.54 15.17
CA ASP A 477 -20.15 25.50 16.54
C ASP A 477 -19.63 24.10 16.95
N ASN A 478 -20.23 23.03 16.42
CA ASN A 478 -19.85 21.64 16.66
C ASN A 478 -18.96 21.03 15.55
N THR A 479 -18.27 21.85 14.73
CA THR A 479 -17.41 21.39 13.61
C THR A 479 -16.50 20.22 13.99
N VAL A 480 -15.70 20.34 15.05
CA VAL A 480 -14.69 19.31 15.40
C VAL A 480 -15.36 17.97 15.74
N GLN A 481 -16.55 18.00 16.35
CA GLN A 481 -17.32 16.80 16.63
C GLN A 481 -17.82 16.15 15.33
N LEU A 482 -18.45 16.91 14.44
CA LEU A 482 -19.00 16.41 13.18
C LEU A 482 -17.90 15.83 12.27
N LEU A 483 -16.77 16.52 12.15
CA LEU A 483 -15.61 16.03 11.40
C LEU A 483 -15.05 14.74 12.04
N GLY A 484 -14.99 14.70 13.38
CA GLY A 484 -14.59 13.52 14.11
C GLY A 484 -15.49 12.31 13.84
N GLU A 485 -16.81 12.51 13.78
CA GLU A 485 -17.79 11.47 13.43
C GLU A 485 -17.55 10.91 12.02
N LEU A 486 -17.30 11.77 11.02
CA LEU A 486 -16.96 11.33 9.66
C LEU A 486 -15.68 10.51 9.61
N MET A 487 -14.64 10.93 10.33
CA MET A 487 -13.38 10.16 10.40
C MET A 487 -13.61 8.76 10.99
N ASN A 488 -14.46 8.64 12.02
CA ASN A 488 -14.77 7.33 12.62
C ASN A 488 -15.57 6.44 11.66
N GLN A 489 -16.54 7.00 10.95
CA GLN A 489 -17.30 6.29 9.94
C GLN A 489 -16.39 5.80 8.80
N SER A 490 -15.44 6.63 8.38
CA SER A 490 -14.39 6.23 7.43
C SER A 490 -13.58 5.05 7.96
N HIS A 491 -13.10 5.10 9.20
CA HIS A 491 -12.35 3.98 9.79
C HIS A 491 -13.15 2.66 9.82
N VAL A 492 -14.40 2.72 10.29
CA VAL A 492 -15.30 1.55 10.32
C VAL A 492 -15.51 1.01 8.91
N SER A 493 -15.71 1.88 7.92
CA SER A 493 -15.86 1.46 6.52
C SER A 493 -14.57 0.82 5.98
N CYS A 494 -13.39 1.39 6.26
CA CYS A 494 -12.10 0.79 5.89
C CYS A 494 -11.89 -0.58 6.55
N ARG A 495 -12.28 -0.73 7.83
CA ARG A 495 -12.13 -1.98 8.58
C ARG A 495 -13.09 -3.06 8.11
N ASP A 496 -14.38 -2.74 8.02
CA ASP A 496 -15.44 -3.74 7.88
C ASP A 496 -15.86 -3.95 6.41
N MET A 497 -15.90 -2.88 5.61
CA MET A 497 -16.30 -2.96 4.20
C MET A 497 -15.09 -3.10 3.27
N TYR A 498 -14.02 -2.35 3.51
CA TYR A 498 -12.82 -2.43 2.67
C TYR A 498 -11.82 -3.47 3.15
N GLU A 499 -11.90 -3.91 4.40
CA GLU A 499 -10.99 -4.91 4.98
C GLU A 499 -9.51 -4.53 4.75
N CYS A 500 -9.19 -3.25 5.01
CA CYS A 500 -7.84 -2.70 4.96
C CYS A 500 -7.32 -2.16 6.29
N SER A 501 -7.96 -2.49 7.41
CA SER A 501 -7.37 -2.27 8.74
C SER A 501 -6.50 -3.47 9.19
N CYS A 502 -6.00 -3.43 10.41
CA CYS A 502 -5.39 -4.56 11.11
C CYS A 502 -5.62 -4.43 12.63
N PRO A 503 -5.43 -5.49 13.42
CA PRO A 503 -5.66 -5.45 14.87
C PRO A 503 -4.90 -4.32 15.58
N GLU A 504 -3.67 -4.04 15.16
CA GLU A 504 -2.83 -2.99 15.72
C GLU A 504 -3.35 -1.58 15.42
N LEU A 505 -3.91 -1.38 14.22
CA LEU A 505 -4.56 -0.13 13.85
C LEU A 505 -5.85 0.05 14.62
N ASP A 506 -6.69 -0.98 14.71
CA ASP A 506 -7.97 -0.94 15.43
C ASP A 506 -7.75 -0.64 16.91
N GLN A 507 -6.78 -1.32 17.54
CA GLN A 507 -6.38 -1.05 18.93
C GLN A 507 -5.87 0.39 19.10
N LEU A 508 -5.03 0.88 18.19
CA LEU A 508 -4.49 2.23 18.28
C LEU A 508 -5.58 3.28 18.09
N VAL A 509 -6.52 3.08 17.16
CA VAL A 509 -7.69 3.95 16.99
C VAL A 509 -8.53 3.97 18.27
N ASP A 510 -8.80 2.82 18.88
CA ASP A 510 -9.55 2.74 20.13
C ASP A 510 -8.83 3.47 21.28
N ILE A 511 -7.51 3.30 21.40
CA ILE A 511 -6.67 4.03 22.38
C ILE A 511 -6.69 5.54 22.12
N CYS A 512 -6.67 6.00 20.87
CA CYS A 512 -6.78 7.43 20.58
C CYS A 512 -8.17 7.97 21.00
N ARG A 513 -9.23 7.16 20.91
CA ARG A 513 -10.62 7.56 21.17
C ARG A 513 -11.06 7.41 22.62
N PHE A 514 -10.62 6.39 23.34
CA PHE A 514 -11.21 5.97 24.62
C PHE A 514 -10.19 5.76 25.72
N LYS A 515 -10.48 6.28 26.92
CA LYS A 515 -9.67 6.00 28.11
C LYS A 515 -9.74 4.52 28.49
N ALA A 516 -8.65 3.79 28.26
CA ALA A 516 -8.44 2.48 28.86
C ALA A 516 -8.16 2.65 30.36
N PHE A 517 -9.18 2.56 31.21
CA PHE A 517 -8.98 2.40 32.64
C PHE A 517 -8.72 0.91 32.91
N MET A 518 -7.47 0.57 33.29
CA MET A 518 -7.16 -0.74 33.85
C MET A 518 -7.53 -0.71 35.33
N LEU A 519 -8.63 -1.39 35.68
CA LEU A 519 -8.72 -2.06 36.98
C LEU A 519 -8.51 -3.55 36.69
N GLU A 520 -7.60 -4.18 37.43
CA GLU A 520 -7.19 -5.60 37.29
C GLU A 520 -8.32 -6.62 37.54
N THR A 521 -9.57 -6.20 37.61
CA THR A 521 -10.70 -7.11 37.71
C THR A 521 -11.93 -6.42 37.16
N LEU A 522 -12.49 -7.00 36.10
CA LEU A 522 -13.71 -6.58 35.42
C LEU A 522 -13.56 -5.34 34.53
N VAL A 523 -13.47 -5.59 33.22
CA VAL A 523 -13.67 -4.59 32.15
C VAL A 523 -15.09 -4.04 32.28
N VAL A 524 -15.24 -2.89 32.96
CA VAL A 524 -16.46 -2.11 32.96
C VAL A 524 -16.20 -0.78 32.26
N THR A 525 -16.82 -0.69 31.08
CA THR A 525 -16.96 0.43 30.17
C THR A 525 -17.53 1.66 30.89
N LEU A 526 -16.66 2.48 31.48
CA LEU A 526 -16.93 3.90 31.74
C LEU A 526 -15.97 4.73 30.90
N SER A 527 -16.14 4.65 29.58
CA SER A 527 -15.31 5.33 28.60
C SER A 527 -15.47 6.84 28.70
N ARG A 528 -14.61 7.52 29.47
CA ARG A 528 -14.28 8.91 29.16
C ARG A 528 -13.51 8.88 27.83
N LYS A 529 -14.05 9.48 26.77
CA LYS A 529 -13.32 9.64 25.50
C LYS A 529 -11.96 10.28 25.78
N PHE A 530 -10.87 9.69 25.30
CA PHE A 530 -9.61 10.42 25.20
C PHE A 530 -9.76 11.56 24.19
N GLY A 531 -8.74 12.42 24.14
CA GLY A 531 -8.80 13.71 23.48
C GLY A 531 -9.31 13.68 22.03
N ALA A 532 -9.12 12.61 21.26
CA ALA A 532 -9.52 12.61 19.86
C ALA A 532 -11.06 12.57 19.67
N GLN A 533 -11.59 13.53 18.90
CA GLN A 533 -12.98 13.50 18.45
C GLN A 533 -13.21 12.47 17.34
N GLY A 534 -12.19 12.25 16.52
CA GLY A 534 -12.17 11.22 15.49
C GLY A 534 -10.79 10.62 15.32
N SER A 535 -10.73 9.34 14.96
CA SER A 535 -9.48 8.65 14.66
C SER A 535 -9.71 7.56 13.63
N ARG A 536 -8.78 7.43 12.69
CA ARG A 536 -8.82 6.45 11.59
C ARG A 536 -7.41 6.06 11.15
N LEU A 537 -7.27 4.93 10.47
CA LEU A 537 -6.06 4.63 9.68
C LEU A 537 -5.84 5.69 8.59
N THR A 538 -4.61 5.89 8.10
CA THR A 538 -4.32 6.76 6.95
C THR A 538 -3.42 6.06 5.94
N GLY A 539 -3.65 6.33 4.66
CA GLY A 539 -2.99 5.63 3.57
C GLY A 539 -3.56 4.22 3.37
N ALA A 540 -2.80 3.35 2.69
CA ALA A 540 -3.29 2.04 2.27
C ALA A 540 -3.79 1.10 3.39
N GLY A 541 -3.40 1.33 4.64
CA GLY A 541 -3.73 0.43 5.75
C GLY A 541 -2.95 -0.89 5.74
N TRP A 542 -3.58 -1.94 6.30
CA TRP A 542 -2.97 -3.22 6.70
C TRP A 542 -1.72 -3.06 7.60
N GLY A 543 -1.70 -1.98 8.37
CA GLY A 543 -0.55 -1.47 9.10
C GLY A 543 -0.35 0.02 8.86
N GLY A 544 0.77 0.54 9.34
CA GLY A 544 1.15 1.95 9.21
C GLY A 544 0.45 2.84 10.22
N CYS A 545 0.08 4.04 9.80
CA CYS A 545 -0.32 5.13 10.68
C CYS A 545 -1.83 5.28 10.81
N THR A 546 -2.20 5.92 11.91
CA THR A 546 -3.51 6.52 12.15
C THR A 546 -3.39 8.03 12.15
N VAL A 547 -4.50 8.71 11.86
CA VAL A 547 -4.68 10.15 12.00
C VAL A 547 -5.85 10.42 12.95
N SER A 548 -5.62 11.27 13.94
CA SER A 548 -6.62 11.64 14.95
C SER A 548 -6.83 13.15 14.98
N ILE A 549 -8.08 13.60 15.07
CA ILE A 549 -8.43 15.02 15.28
C ILE A 549 -8.64 15.27 16.78
N VAL A 550 -7.77 16.09 17.38
CA VAL A 550 -7.69 16.31 18.84
C VAL A 550 -7.92 17.78 19.14
N PRO A 551 -8.86 18.17 20.04
CA PRO A 551 -8.98 19.55 20.51
C PRO A 551 -7.66 20.05 21.09
N ALA A 552 -7.29 21.29 20.77
CA ALA A 552 -5.97 21.84 21.08
C ALA A 552 -5.63 21.80 22.59
N ASP A 553 -6.62 22.00 23.46
CA ASP A 553 -6.49 21.95 24.92
C ASP A 553 -6.16 20.54 25.45
N LYS A 554 -6.50 19.49 24.70
CA LYS A 554 -6.27 18.10 25.10
C LYS A 554 -4.96 17.52 24.56
N LEU A 555 -4.29 18.20 23.64
CA LEU A 555 -3.11 17.68 22.95
C LEU A 555 -2.00 17.16 23.88
N PRO A 556 -1.56 17.88 24.93
CA PRO A 556 -0.48 17.39 25.80
C PRO A 556 -0.86 16.09 26.51
N SER A 557 -2.08 16.03 27.05
CA SER A 557 -2.59 14.84 27.71
C SER A 557 -2.82 13.68 26.73
N PHE A 558 -3.25 13.97 25.50
CA PHE A 558 -3.45 12.98 24.47
C PHE A 558 -2.14 12.27 24.12
N LEU A 559 -1.08 13.04 23.83
CA LEU A 559 0.23 12.50 23.47
C LEU A 559 0.79 11.61 24.58
N ALA A 560 0.77 12.08 25.84
CA ALA A 560 1.28 11.32 26.97
C ALA A 560 0.51 10.00 27.19
N ASN A 561 -0.82 10.04 27.10
CA ASN A 561 -1.65 8.85 27.33
C ASN A 561 -1.51 7.82 26.20
N VAL A 562 -1.46 8.26 24.92
CA VAL A 562 -1.25 7.34 23.79
C VAL A 562 0.14 6.73 23.86
N HIS A 563 1.15 7.52 24.24
CA HIS A 563 2.51 7.03 24.50
C HIS A 563 2.53 5.89 25.53
N GLU A 564 1.95 6.14 26.70
CA GLU A 564 1.87 5.16 27.79
C GLU A 564 1.06 3.91 27.40
N ALA A 565 -0.12 4.11 26.80
CA ALA A 565 -1.05 3.02 26.53
C ALA A 565 -0.59 2.09 25.40
N TYR A 566 0.01 2.63 24.33
CA TYR A 566 0.35 1.85 23.14
C TYR A 566 1.85 1.55 23.02
N TYR A 567 2.70 2.57 23.22
CA TYR A 567 4.13 2.46 22.91
C TYR A 567 4.96 1.92 24.08
N GLN A 568 4.63 2.27 25.33
CA GLN A 568 5.35 1.73 26.49
C GLN A 568 5.02 0.26 26.77
N ARG A 569 3.75 -0.15 26.60
CA ARG A 569 3.31 -1.52 26.91
C ARG A 569 3.78 -2.57 25.93
N SER A 570 4.03 -2.18 24.69
CA SER A 570 4.19 -3.16 23.60
C SER A 570 5.61 -3.72 23.46
N ASN A 571 6.59 -3.26 24.26
CA ASN A 571 8.01 -3.60 24.11
C ASN A 571 8.52 -3.45 22.64
N ARG A 572 7.79 -2.68 21.80
CA ARG A 572 8.02 -2.43 20.36
C ARG A 572 9.12 -1.37 20.18
N SER A 573 10.20 -1.54 20.93
CA SER A 573 11.24 -0.54 21.22
C SER A 573 12.22 -0.26 20.06
N LEU A 574 11.81 -0.41 18.81
CA LEU A 574 12.72 -0.33 17.65
C LEU A 574 12.58 0.94 16.79
N VAL A 575 11.49 1.71 16.94
CA VAL A 575 11.32 2.98 16.21
C VAL A 575 11.42 4.16 17.20
N PRO A 576 12.21 5.21 16.91
CA PRO A 576 12.32 6.38 17.78
C PRO A 576 10.94 6.96 18.13
N GLU A 577 10.68 7.15 19.42
CA GLU A 577 9.39 7.60 19.97
C GLU A 577 8.81 8.84 19.25
N LYS A 578 9.66 9.82 18.93
CA LYS A 578 9.29 11.06 18.23
C LYS A 578 8.90 10.87 16.75
N GLN A 579 9.21 9.73 16.15
CA GLN A 579 8.84 9.39 14.77
C GLN A 579 7.53 8.62 14.70
N SER A 580 7.11 8.01 15.80
CA SER A 580 5.90 7.18 15.86
C SER A 580 4.66 7.94 16.30
N LEU A 581 4.78 8.99 17.12
CA LEU A 581 3.65 9.78 17.60
C LEU A 581 3.96 11.28 17.55
N PHE A 582 3.28 12.02 16.69
CA PHE A 582 3.55 13.45 16.52
C PHE A 582 2.32 14.24 16.04
N ALA A 583 2.19 15.47 16.53
CA ALA A 583 1.24 16.44 16.00
C ALA A 583 1.70 16.96 14.64
N THR A 584 0.75 17.28 13.76
CA THR A 584 1.04 17.80 12.42
C THR A 584 0.10 18.95 12.06
N LYS A 585 0.56 19.79 11.15
CA LYS A 585 -0.17 20.89 10.51
C LYS A 585 0.05 20.78 9.00
N PRO A 586 -0.81 21.39 8.16
CA PRO A 586 -0.58 21.35 6.72
C PRO A 586 0.78 21.97 6.35
N GLY A 587 1.67 21.15 5.82
CA GLY A 587 3.01 21.54 5.35
C GLY A 587 3.00 22.14 3.94
N GLY A 588 4.12 22.73 3.54
CA GLY A 588 4.30 23.35 2.23
C GLY A 588 4.76 22.38 1.12
N LEU A 589 4.82 22.91 -0.10
CA LEU A 589 5.12 22.20 -1.37
C LEU A 589 6.49 21.49 -1.39
N ILE A 590 6.68 20.70 -2.45
CA ILE A 590 7.99 20.32 -3.00
C ILE A 590 8.81 21.58 -3.38
N PHE A 591 10.12 21.56 -3.15
CA PHE A 591 11.01 22.68 -3.53
C PHE A 591 12.40 22.20 -3.93
N ALA A 592 13.03 22.93 -4.86
CA ALA A 592 14.44 22.79 -5.19
C ALA A 592 15.25 23.95 -4.59
N TYR A 593 16.28 23.62 -3.81
CA TYR A 593 17.29 24.56 -3.30
C TYR A 593 18.47 24.56 -4.27
N VAL A 594 18.48 25.49 -5.21
CA VAL A 594 19.53 25.63 -6.24
C VAL A 594 20.60 26.61 -5.79
#